data_AF-A0A963RA19-F1
#
_entry.id   AF-A0A963RA19-F1
#
_cell.length_a   1.000
_cell.length_b   1.000
_cell.length_c   1.000
_cell.angle_alpha   90.00
_cell.angle_beta   90.00
_cell.angle_gamma   90.00
#
_symmetry.space_group_name_H-M   'P 1'
#
loop_
_entity.id
_entity.type
_entity.pdbx_description
1 polymer ?
#
loop_
_entity_poly.entity_id
_entity_poly.type
_entity_poly.pdbx_seq_one_letter_code
_entity_poly.pdbx_strand_id
1 'polypeptide(L)'
;MTTDKPRRDKVYSYRPPRHRRAEFEAMVAESGLSVNAFLTECAIEHSRYRRAERQMLAQLLGQCAGIADRLREIQFSGADNSILLIEAMRDELSLIRTELMERMRRES
;
A
#
# COMPACT_ATOMS: atom_id res chain seq x y z
N MET A 1 53.60 12.01 5.88
CA MET A 1 52.22 12.24 5.43
C MET A 1 51.75 11.00 4.69
N THR A 2 51.08 10.09 5.38
CA THR A 2 50.57 8.85 4.80
C THR A 2 49.18 9.13 4.27
N THR A 3 49.00 9.10 2.95
CA THR A 3 47.70 9.29 2.30
C THR A 3 46.88 8.00 2.43
N ASP A 4 46.06 7.92 3.48
CA ASP A 4 45.05 6.88 3.59
C ASP A 4 43.97 7.14 2.53
N LYS A 5 43.95 6.33 1.46
CA LYS A 5 42.91 6.43 0.44
C LYS A 5 41.63 5.86 1.03
N PRO A 6 40.50 6.61 1.03
CA PRO A 6 39.25 6.09 1.56
C PRO A 6 38.89 4.79 0.83
N ARG A 7 38.66 3.73 1.60
CA ARG A 7 38.18 2.44 1.07
C ARG A 7 36.88 2.72 0.33
N ARG A 8 36.86 2.50 -0.98
CA ARG A 8 35.64 2.63 -1.80
C ARG A 8 34.56 1.72 -1.22
N ASP A 9 33.37 2.26 -1.08
CA ASP A 9 32.18 1.51 -0.67
C ASP A 9 31.97 0.30 -1.61
N LYS A 10 31.40 -0.78 -1.06
CA LYS A 10 31.14 -2.01 -1.83
C LYS A 10 30.21 -1.69 -3.00
N VAL A 11 30.67 -1.99 -4.22
CA VAL A 11 29.85 -1.89 -5.43
C VAL A 11 29.01 -3.15 -5.56
N TYR A 12 27.68 -2.98 -5.54
CA TYR A 12 26.74 -4.06 -5.85
C TYR A 12 26.55 -4.14 -7.36
N SER A 13 26.79 -5.31 -7.95
CA SER A 13 26.47 -5.59 -9.35
C SER A 13 25.21 -6.45 -9.40
N TYR A 14 24.15 -5.92 -10.00
CA TYR A 14 22.91 -6.65 -10.23
C TYR A 14 22.87 -7.21 -11.66
N ARG A 15 22.38 -8.44 -11.81
CA ARG A 15 22.11 -9.07 -13.11
C ARG A 15 20.66 -9.56 -13.12
N PRO A 16 19.77 -8.95 -13.93
CA PRO A 16 18.39 -9.41 -14.03
C PRO A 16 18.32 -10.88 -14.52
N PRO A 17 17.35 -11.68 -14.06
CA PRO A 17 17.06 -12.99 -14.62
C PRO A 17 16.82 -12.89 -16.13
N ARG A 18 17.38 -13.84 -16.91
CA ARG A 18 17.33 -13.80 -18.39
C ARG A 18 15.93 -13.56 -18.95
N HIS A 19 14.92 -14.20 -18.37
CA HIS A 19 13.53 -14.12 -18.83
C HIS A 19 12.82 -12.79 -18.49
N ARG A 20 13.37 -11.98 -17.59
CA ARG A 20 12.82 -10.65 -17.21
C ARG A 20 13.74 -9.49 -17.61
N ARG A 21 14.81 -9.77 -18.35
CA ARG A 21 15.82 -8.75 -18.67
C ARG A 21 15.24 -7.60 -19.50
N ALA A 22 14.47 -7.92 -20.53
CA ALA A 22 13.83 -6.92 -21.39
C ALA A 22 12.83 -6.06 -20.61
N GLU A 23 12.03 -6.69 -19.74
CA GLU A 23 11.08 -5.99 -18.87
C GLU A 23 11.80 -5.05 -17.90
N PHE A 24 12.88 -5.51 -17.27
CA PHE A 24 13.70 -4.68 -16.40
C PHE A 24 14.32 -3.49 -17.14
N GLU A 25 14.89 -3.71 -18.32
CA GLU A 25 15.49 -2.66 -19.14
C GLU A 25 14.44 -1.61 -19.57
N ALA A 26 13.21 -2.06 -19.90
CA ALA A 26 12.10 -1.16 -20.20
C ALA A 26 11.68 -0.30 -19.00
N MET A 27 11.53 -0.91 -17.80
CA MET A 27 11.19 -0.18 -16.58
C MET A 27 12.26 0.86 -16.20
N VAL A 28 13.55 0.50 -16.33
CA VAL A 28 14.65 1.44 -16.06
C VAL A 28 14.62 2.59 -17.06
N ALA A 29 14.42 2.30 -18.36
CA ALA A 29 14.34 3.33 -19.39
C ALA A 29 13.15 4.28 -19.18
N GLU A 30 11.98 3.75 -18.82
CA GLU A 30 10.78 4.54 -18.51
C GLU A 30 10.96 5.42 -17.27
N SER A 31 11.66 4.92 -16.25
CA SER A 31 11.92 5.69 -15.03
C SER A 31 12.83 6.91 -15.24
N GLY A 32 13.65 6.92 -16.30
CA GLY A 32 14.67 7.95 -16.53
C GLY A 32 15.83 7.94 -15.53
N LEU A 33 15.88 6.93 -14.65
CA LEU A 33 16.89 6.81 -13.60
C LEU A 33 18.09 5.98 -14.04
N SER A 34 19.22 6.17 -13.34
CA SER A 34 20.31 5.19 -13.41
C SER A 34 19.86 3.87 -12.80
N VAL A 35 20.39 2.74 -13.28
CA VAL A 35 20.06 1.39 -12.77
C VAL A 35 20.19 1.30 -11.25
N ASN A 36 21.26 1.88 -10.67
CA ASN A 36 21.46 1.86 -9.22
C ASN A 36 20.42 2.71 -8.49
N ALA A 37 20.04 3.87 -9.03
CA ALA A 37 18.99 4.71 -8.45
C ALA A 37 17.64 3.99 -8.51
N PHE A 38 17.28 3.42 -9.66
CA PHE A 38 16.06 2.62 -9.84
C PHE A 38 15.96 1.45 -8.86
N LEU A 39 17.04 0.66 -8.73
CA LEU A 39 17.08 -0.46 -7.78
C LEU A 39 16.99 0.01 -6.33
N THR A 40 17.62 1.13 -6.00
CA THR A 40 17.60 1.70 -4.65
C THR A 40 16.21 2.20 -4.29
N GLU A 41 15.55 2.91 -5.21
CA GLU A 41 14.18 3.39 -5.05
C GLU A 41 13.21 2.22 -4.91
N CYS A 42 13.27 1.24 -5.81
CA CYS A 42 12.50 0.00 -5.69
C CYS A 42 12.74 -0.69 -4.34
N ALA A 43 14.00 -0.83 -3.90
CA ALA A 43 14.30 -1.46 -2.62
C ALA A 43 13.75 -0.67 -1.43
N ILE A 44 13.85 0.67 -1.44
CA ILE A 44 13.37 1.52 -0.34
C ILE A 44 11.85 1.54 -0.29
N GLU A 45 11.18 1.81 -1.42
CA GLU A 45 9.71 1.84 -1.50
C GLU A 45 9.07 0.50 -1.14
N HIS A 46 9.73 -0.62 -1.43
CA HIS A 46 9.18 -1.95 -1.18
C HIS A 46 9.56 -2.52 0.20
N SER A 47 10.44 -1.89 0.98
CA SER A 47 11.09 -2.61 2.09
C SER A 47 10.32 -2.70 3.40
N ARG A 48 9.50 -1.71 3.81
CA ARG A 48 8.89 -1.74 5.17
C ARG A 48 7.53 -1.05 5.31
N TYR A 49 7.28 0.03 4.57
CA TYR A 49 6.06 0.83 4.72
C TYR A 49 4.79 0.04 4.37
N ARG A 50 4.83 -0.80 3.34
CA ARG A 50 3.66 -1.60 2.91
C ARG A 50 3.11 -2.55 3.98
N ARG A 51 3.93 -3.11 4.87
CA ARG A 51 3.41 -4.02 5.92
C ARG A 51 2.65 -3.26 7.00
N ALA A 52 3.19 -2.11 7.43
CA ALA A 52 2.54 -1.24 8.40
C ALA A 52 1.27 -0.62 7.80
N GLU A 53 1.34 -0.18 6.55
CA GLU A 53 0.20 0.38 5.79
C GLU A 53 -0.91 -0.66 5.60
N ARG A 54 -0.60 -1.89 5.17
CA ARG A 54 -1.58 -2.99 5.13
C ARG A 54 -2.20 -3.28 6.49
N GLN A 55 -1.43 -3.23 7.57
CA GLN A 55 -1.95 -3.43 8.91
C GLN A 55 -2.91 -2.30 9.32
N MET A 56 -2.60 -1.05 8.97
CA MET A 56 -3.49 0.09 9.18
C MET A 56 -4.76 -0.02 8.33
N LEU A 57 -4.65 -0.39 7.05
CA LEU A 57 -5.81 -0.63 6.17
C LEU A 57 -6.71 -1.74 6.72
N ALA A 58 -6.13 -2.84 7.21
CA ALA A 58 -6.89 -3.93 7.83
C ALA A 58 -7.61 -3.49 9.12
N GLN A 59 -6.97 -2.66 9.96
CA GLN A 59 -7.60 -2.09 11.14
C GLN A 59 -8.79 -1.18 10.76
N LEU A 60 -8.60 -0.31 9.76
CA LEU A 60 -9.64 0.59 9.29
C LEU A 60 -10.85 -0.19 8.71
N LEU A 61 -10.59 -1.27 7.96
CA LEU A 61 -11.63 -2.18 7.47
C LEU A 61 -12.43 -2.80 8.62
N GLY A 62 -11.75 -3.26 9.68
CA GLY A 62 -12.40 -3.80 10.87
C GLY A 62 -13.25 -2.76 11.60
N GLN A 63 -12.79 -1.51 11.68
CA GLN A 63 -13.56 -0.39 12.25
C GLN A 63 -14.81 -0.09 11.42
N CYS A 64 -14.70 -0.04 10.08
CA CYS A 64 -15.86 0.15 9.21
C CYS A 64 -16.91 -0.95 9.38
N ALA A 65 -16.49 -2.22 9.49
CA ALA A 65 -17.40 -3.33 9.77
C ALA A 65 -18.11 -3.17 11.12
N GLY A 66 -17.37 -2.82 12.18
CA GLY A 66 -17.94 -2.58 13.50
C GLY A 66 -18.95 -1.42 13.54
N ILE A 67 -18.72 -0.35 12.77
CA ILE A 67 -19.68 0.75 12.65
C ILE A 67 -20.94 0.27 11.91
N ALA A 68 -20.81 -0.49 10.83
CA ALA A 68 -21.95 -1.02 10.07
C ALA A 68 -22.83 -1.95 10.93
N ASP A 69 -22.23 -2.74 11.81
CA ASP A 69 -22.94 -3.62 12.75
C ASP A 69 -23.68 -2.80 13.83
N ARG A 70 -23.05 -1.77 14.42
CA ARG A 70 -23.74 -0.88 15.38
C ARG A 70 -24.90 -0.12 14.74
N LEU A 71 -24.74 0.33 13.50
CA LEU A 71 -25.83 0.95 12.73
C LEU A 71 -26.99 -0.04 12.50
N ARG A 72 -26.68 -1.34 12.34
CA ARG A 72 -27.69 -2.41 12.28
C ARG A 72 -28.46 -2.55 13.58
N GLU A 73 -27.77 -2.60 14.69
CA GLU A 73 -28.40 -2.71 16.02
C GLU A 73 -29.32 -1.51 16.30
N ILE A 74 -28.87 -0.29 15.96
CA ILE A 74 -29.67 0.94 16.11
C ILE A 74 -30.95 0.87 15.25
N GLN A 75 -30.84 0.44 13.99
CA GLN A 75 -32.01 0.26 13.11
C GLN A 75 -33.03 -0.73 13.70
N PHE A 76 -32.57 -1.85 14.25
CA PHE A 76 -33.46 -2.86 14.86
C PHE A 76 -34.07 -2.40 16.19
N SER A 77 -33.46 -1.43 16.88
CA SER A 77 -33.96 -0.90 18.16
C SER A 77 -35.16 0.06 18.03
N GLY A 78 -35.61 0.38 16.82
CA GLY A 78 -36.89 1.07 16.56
C GLY A 78 -36.84 2.60 16.67
N ALA A 79 -35.67 3.23 16.48
CA ALA A 79 -35.59 4.68 16.37
C ALA A 79 -36.11 5.17 14.99
N ASP A 80 -37.43 5.35 14.90
CA ASP A 80 -38.19 5.59 13.66
C ASP A 80 -37.78 6.83 12.84
N ASN A 81 -37.04 7.79 13.41
CA ASN A 81 -36.72 9.06 12.74
C ASN A 81 -35.40 9.08 11.96
N SER A 82 -34.66 7.97 11.89
CA SER A 82 -33.30 7.99 11.33
C SER A 82 -32.98 6.88 10.34
N ILE A 83 -33.97 6.11 9.89
CA ILE A 83 -33.75 4.94 9.00
C ILE A 83 -33.02 5.34 7.70
N LEU A 84 -33.48 6.39 7.03
CA LEU A 84 -32.85 6.89 5.79
C LEU A 84 -31.42 7.39 6.01
N LEU A 85 -31.13 8.01 7.17
CA LEU A 85 -29.79 8.47 7.51
C LEU A 85 -28.86 7.28 7.80
N ILE A 86 -29.37 6.24 8.49
CA ILE A 86 -28.63 5.01 8.79
C ILE A 86 -28.29 4.23 7.52
N GLU A 87 -29.22 4.18 6.56
CA GLU A 87 -28.99 3.56 5.25
C GLU A 87 -27.92 4.32 4.46
N ALA A 88 -28.00 5.66 4.38
CA ALA A 88 -26.99 6.47 3.72
C ALA A 88 -25.58 6.27 4.33
N MET A 89 -25.47 6.22 5.66
CA MET A 89 -24.19 5.98 6.35
C MET A 89 -23.61 4.58 6.05
N ARG A 90 -24.46 3.57 5.81
CA ARG A 90 -24.01 2.23 5.44
C ARG A 90 -23.51 2.15 4.00
N ASP A 91 -24.13 2.91 3.10
CA ASP A 91 -23.68 3.01 1.72
C ASP A 91 -22.31 3.68 1.67
N GLU A 92 -22.11 4.79 2.41
CA GLU A 92 -20.81 5.44 2.57
C GLU A 92 -19.74 4.48 3.14
N LEU A 93 -20.07 3.72 4.19
CA LEU A 93 -19.16 2.71 4.76
C LEU A 93 -18.83 1.59 3.76
N SER A 94 -19.79 1.21 2.91
CA SER A 94 -19.57 0.19 1.89
C SER A 94 -18.64 0.69 0.78
N LEU A 95 -18.73 1.97 0.40
CA LEU A 95 -17.80 2.61 -0.52
C LEU A 95 -16.39 2.67 0.07
N ILE A 96 -16.26 3.13 1.32
CA ILE A 96 -14.97 3.18 2.03
C ILE A 96 -14.35 1.79 2.10
N ARG A 97 -15.12 0.77 2.48
CA ARG A 97 -14.63 -0.62 2.52
C ARG A 97 -14.12 -1.11 1.16
N THR A 98 -14.81 -0.76 0.08
CA THR A 98 -14.43 -1.18 -1.28
C THR A 98 -13.10 -0.55 -1.69
N GLU A 99 -12.94 0.75 -1.48
CA GLU A 99 -11.68 1.48 -1.76
C GLU A 99 -10.52 0.92 -0.93
N LEU A 100 -10.74 0.63 0.35
CA LEU A 100 -9.71 0.04 1.21
C LEU A 100 -9.29 -1.37 0.77
N MET A 101 -10.26 -2.20 0.35
CA MET A 101 -9.97 -3.53 -0.21
C MET A 101 -9.19 -3.43 -1.53
N GLU A 102 -9.49 -2.43 -2.35
CA GLU A 102 -8.78 -2.19 -3.61
C GLU A 102 -7.34 -1.73 -3.37
N ARG A 103 -7.11 -0.82 -2.43
CA ARG A 103 -5.74 -0.42 -2.02
C ARG A 103 -4.94 -1.58 -1.47
N MET A 104 -5.54 -2.43 -0.62
CA MET A 104 -4.88 -3.66 -0.15
C MET A 104 -4.51 -4.62 -1.29
N ARG A 105 -5.32 -4.72 -2.34
CA ARG A 105 -5.03 -5.56 -3.52
C ARG A 105 -3.93 -4.97 -4.40
N ARG A 106 -3.96 -3.65 -4.66
CA ARG A 106 -2.95 -2.96 -5.47
C ARG A 106 -1.57 -2.96 -4.80
N GLU A 107 -1.53 -3.12 -3.47
CA GLU A 107 -0.28 -3.24 -2.71
C GLU A 107 0.28 -4.66 -2.58
N SER A 108 -0.50 -5.71 -2.91
CA SER A 108 -0.15 -7.14 -2.77
C SER A 108 0.61 -7.67 -3.97
#